data_AF-A0A6B1BN83-F1
#
_entry.id   AF-A0A6B1BN83-F1
#
_cell.length_a   1.000
_cell.length_b   1.000
_cell.length_c   1.000
_cell.angle_alpha   90.00
_cell.angle_beta   90.00
_cell.angle_gamma   90.00
#
_symmetry.space_group_name_H-M   'P 1'
#
loop_
_entity.id
_entity.type
_entity.pdbx_description
1 polymer ?
#
loop_
_entity_poly.entity_id
_entity_poly.type
_entity_poly.pdbx_seq_one_letter_code
_entity_poly.pdbx_strand_id
1 'polypeptide(L)'
;MGHTLTFEVPEKVYDSLRKSAAHIGQLPEVLAANLLAEATERLENDPLEEFIGTLKGSIPNWADSHDQYIGKSVRNSMDNTKDN
;
A
#
# COMPACT_ATOMS: atom_id res chain seq x y z
N MET A 1 5.38 -5.19 28.25
CA MET A 1 4.24 -5.03 29.19
C MET A 1 3.02 -4.68 28.36
N GLY A 2 1.83 -5.18 28.69
CA GLY A 2 0.61 -4.89 27.93
C GLY A 2 -0.08 -3.61 28.43
N HIS A 3 -0.60 -2.80 27.51
CA HIS A 3 -1.40 -1.59 27.81
C HIS A 3 -2.75 -1.69 27.12
N THR A 4 -3.81 -1.22 27.77
CA THR A 4 -5.17 -1.21 27.21
C THR A 4 -5.49 0.17 26.65
N LEU A 5 -5.97 0.21 25.42
CA LEU A 5 -6.45 1.41 24.75
C LEU A 5 -7.94 1.24 24.44
N THR A 6 -8.72 2.30 24.64
CA THR A 6 -10.13 2.37 24.27
C THR A 6 -10.28 3.39 23.16
N PHE A 7 -10.90 2.99 22.06
CA PHE A 7 -11.10 3.83 20.89
C PHE A 7 -12.58 4.04 20.63
N GLU A 8 -12.98 5.29 20.42
CA GLU A 8 -14.24 5.59 19.74
C GLU A 8 -13.95 5.70 18.24
N VAL A 9 -14.56 4.82 17.45
CA VAL A 9 -14.38 4.79 16.00
C VAL A 9 -15.73 4.98 15.30
N PRO A 10 -15.76 5.58 14.11
CA PRO A 10 -16.99 5.66 13.33
C PRO A 10 -17.55 4.27 13.01
N GLU A 11 -18.87 4.12 13.05
CA GLU A 11 -19.56 2.83 12.83
C GLU A 11 -19.08 2.12 11.57
N LYS A 12 -18.93 2.85 10.47
CA LYS A 12 -18.46 2.31 9.17
C LYS A 12 -17.07 1.66 9.27
N VAL A 13 -16.20 2.20 10.12
CA VAL A 13 -14.84 1.67 10.35
C VAL A 13 -14.93 0.40 11.17
N TYR A 14 -15.72 0.40 12.25
CA TYR A 14 -15.94 -0.78 13.07
C TYR A 14 -16.53 -1.94 12.26
N ASP A 15 -17.51 -1.65 11.41
CA ASP A 15 -18.14 -2.66 10.55
C ASP A 15 -17.16 -3.28 9.54
N SER A 16 -16.28 -2.45 8.96
CA SER A 16 -15.22 -2.92 8.06
C SER A 16 -14.23 -3.82 8.81
N LEU A 17 -13.80 -3.39 10.00
CA LEU A 17 -12.90 -4.15 10.86
C LEU A 17 -13.51 -5.51 11.25
N ARG A 18 -14.78 -5.52 11.66
CA ARG A 18 -15.51 -6.74 12.03
C ARG A 18 -15.60 -7.73 10.86
N LYS A 19 -15.91 -7.26 9.66
CA LYS A 19 -15.97 -8.11 8.45
C LYS A 19 -14.60 -8.70 8.11
N SER A 20 -13.56 -7.88 8.15
CA SER A 20 -12.18 -8.33 7.89
C SER A 20 -11.72 -9.36 8.92
N ALA A 21 -11.98 -9.11 10.21
CA ALA A 21 -11.63 -10.03 11.30
C ALA A 21 -12.37 -11.37 11.16
N ALA A 22 -13.65 -11.34 10.82
CA ALA A 22 -14.43 -12.55 10.57
C ALA A 22 -13.87 -13.38 9.40
N HIS A 23 -13.41 -12.73 8.33
CA HIS A 23 -12.84 -13.41 7.16
C HIS A 23 -11.58 -14.22 7.51
N ILE A 24 -10.77 -13.72 8.46
CA ILE A 24 -9.52 -14.36 8.90
C ILE A 24 -9.67 -15.15 10.21
N GLY A 25 -10.90 -15.30 10.72
CA GLY A 25 -11.18 -16.06 11.95
C GLY A 25 -10.64 -15.43 13.24
N GLN A 26 -10.49 -14.11 13.28
CA GLN A 26 -9.97 -13.37 14.44
C GLN A 26 -11.04 -12.49 15.07
N LEU A 27 -10.80 -12.08 16.32
CA LEU A 27 -11.59 -11.04 16.99
C LEU A 27 -11.23 -9.66 16.43
N PRO A 28 -12.20 -8.73 16.29
CA PRO A 28 -11.94 -7.37 15.81
C PRO A 28 -10.86 -6.64 16.61
N GLU A 29 -10.82 -6.84 17.93
CA GLU A 29 -9.86 -6.19 18.83
C GLU A 29 -8.43 -6.69 18.59
N VAL A 30 -8.27 -7.98 18.30
CA VAL A 30 -6.96 -8.58 17.98
C VAL A 30 -6.47 -8.05 16.64
N LEU A 31 -7.34 -7.99 15.63
CA LEU A 31 -7.00 -7.43 14.34
C LEU A 31 -6.64 -5.93 14.45
N ALA A 32 -7.40 -5.17 15.24
CA ALA A 32 -7.13 -3.75 15.47
C ALA A 32 -5.76 -3.53 16.14
N ALA A 33 -5.43 -4.32 17.17
CA ALA A 33 -4.13 -4.24 17.83
C ALA A 33 -2.98 -4.57 16.88
N ASN A 34 -3.13 -5.58 16.02
CA ASN A 34 -2.12 -5.94 15.03
C ASN A 34 -1.93 -4.84 13.97
N LEU A 35 -3.03 -4.29 13.45
CA LEU A 35 -2.97 -3.18 12.49
C LEU A 35 -2.32 -1.94 13.10
N LEU A 36 -2.60 -1.66 14.39
CA LEU A 36 -1.97 -0.55 15.10
C LEU A 36 -0.47 -0.78 15.28
N ALA A 37 -0.06 -1.99 15.67
CA ALA A 37 1.35 -2.36 15.81
C ALA A 37 2.11 -2.23 14.48
N GLU A 38 1.54 -2.74 13.38
CA GLU A 38 2.12 -2.63 12.04
C GLU A 38 2.20 -1.18 11.57
N ALA A 39 1.17 -0.37 11.83
CA ALA A 39 1.18 1.05 11.50
C ALA A 39 2.27 1.80 12.27
N THR A 40 2.47 1.50 13.56
CA THR A 40 3.54 2.11 14.36
C THR A 40 4.92 1.67 13.90
N GLU A 41 5.10 0.39 13.55
CA GLU A 41 6.37 -0.13 13.05
C GLU A 41 6.76 0.51 11.72
N ARG A 42 5.80 0.68 10.80
CA ARG A 42 6.03 1.38 9.53
C ARG A 42 6.34 2.86 9.70
N LEU A 43 5.79 3.51 10.72
CA LEU A 43 6.12 4.92 11.01
C LEU A 43 7.53 5.08 11.58
N GLU A 44 8.01 4.11 12.36
CA GLU A 44 9.35 4.15 12.94
C GLU A 44 10.43 3.64 11.98
N ASN A 45 10.09 2.68 11.12
CA ASN A 45 11.00 2.01 10.20
C ASN A 45 10.33 1.92 8.84
N ASP A 46 10.12 3.05 8.15
CA ASP A 46 9.68 2.99 6.76
C ASP A 46 10.87 2.56 5.88
N PRO A 47 10.94 1.30 5.43
CA PRO A 47 12.07 0.84 4.62
C PRO A 47 12.09 1.54 3.25
N LEU A 48 11.02 2.22 2.86
CA LEU A 48 10.92 2.97 1.62
C LEU A 48 11.38 4.42 1.77
N GLU A 49 11.55 4.93 3.00
CA GLU A 49 11.97 6.31 3.26
C GLU A 49 13.33 6.61 2.61
N GLU A 50 14.29 5.70 2.73
CA GLU A 50 15.61 5.85 2.11
C GLU A 50 15.55 5.93 0.57
N PHE A 51 14.47 5.43 -0.04
CA PHE A 51 14.29 5.44 -1.48
C PHE A 51 13.57 6.69 -1.99
N ILE A 52 13.01 7.53 -1.11
CA ILE A 52 12.35 8.78 -1.51
C ILE A 52 13.36 9.69 -2.23
N GLY A 53 13.09 10.00 -3.50
CA GLY A 53 13.96 10.84 -4.33
C GLY A 53 15.23 10.16 -4.86
N THR A 54 15.48 8.89 -4.55
CA THR A 54 16.64 8.15 -5.08
C THR A 54 16.49 7.77 -6.55
N LEU A 55 15.25 7.51 -6.99
CA LEU A 55 14.94 7.20 -8.37
C LEU A 55 15.00 8.47 -9.23
N LYS A 56 16.19 8.75 -9.77
CA LYS A 56 16.42 9.81 -10.74
C LYS A 56 15.99 9.33 -12.13
N GLY A 57 14.71 9.51 -12.44
CA GLY A 57 14.17 9.30 -13.79
C GLY A 57 14.43 10.53 -14.67
N SER A 58 14.84 10.31 -15.92
CA SER A 58 14.89 11.36 -16.96
C SER A 58 13.50 11.72 -17.49
N ILE A 59 12.46 10.97 -17.08
CA ILE A 59 11.07 11.18 -17.45
C ILE A 59 10.40 11.98 -16.33
N PRO A 60 10.19 13.30 -16.52
CA PRO A 60 9.38 14.09 -15.59
C PRO A 60 7.96 13.52 -15.58
N ASN A 61 7.22 13.68 -14.48
CA ASN A 61 5.81 13.24 -14.31
C ASN A 61 5.51 11.75 -14.47
N TRP A 62 6.53 10.88 -14.47
CA TRP A 62 6.33 9.44 -14.72
C TRP A 62 5.29 8.80 -13.79
N ALA A 63 5.22 9.23 -12.52
CA ALA A 63 4.25 8.73 -11.56
C ALA A 63 2.80 9.02 -11.98
N ASP A 64 2.55 10.25 -12.46
CA ASP A 64 1.22 10.72 -12.86
C ASP A 64 0.78 10.16 -14.23
N SER A 65 1.74 9.83 -15.09
CA SER A 65 1.48 9.39 -16.48
C SER A 65 1.97 7.97 -16.78
N HIS A 66 2.15 7.13 -15.74
CA HIS A 66 2.77 5.81 -15.87
C HIS A 66 2.06 4.91 -16.89
N ASP A 67 0.72 4.89 -16.90
CA ASP A 67 -0.09 4.11 -17.85
C ASP A 67 0.23 4.45 -19.31
N GLN A 68 0.41 5.73 -19.62
CA GLN A 68 0.74 6.17 -20.98
C GLN A 68 2.13 5.69 -21.40
N TYR A 69 3.11 5.78 -20.50
CA TYR A 69 4.48 5.34 -20.77
C TYR A 69 4.56 3.82 -20.94
N ILE A 70 3.88 3.06 -20.08
CA ILE A 70 3.78 1.61 -20.19
C ILE A 70 3.09 1.23 -21.51
N GLY A 71 1.96 1.86 -21.85
CA GLY A 71 1.25 1.59 -23.10
C GLY A 71 2.09 1.86 -24.35
N LYS A 72 2.87 2.95 -24.36
CA LYS A 72 3.84 3.23 -25.44
C LYS A 72 4.93 2.16 -25.53
N SER A 73 5.48 1.74 -24.39
CA SER A 73 6.51 0.69 -24.35
C SER A 73 6.00 -0.62 -24.93
N VAL A 74 4.81 -1.07 -24.52
CA VAL A 74 4.19 -2.32 -25.01
C VAL A 74 3.97 -2.25 -26.52
N ARG A 75 3.40 -1.15 -27.03
CA ARG A 75 3.18 -0.97 -28.47
C ARG A 75 4.50 -1.01 -29.24
N ASN A 76 5.53 -0.28 -28.79
CA ASN A 76 6.82 -0.24 -29.46
C ASN A 76 7.50 -1.61 -29.47
N SER A 77 7.37 -2.40 -28.40
CA SER A 77 7.88 -3.78 -28.35
C SER A 77 7.14 -4.70 -29.33
N MET A 78 5.82 -4.53 -29.49
CA MET A 78 5.03 -5.29 -30.46
C MET A 78 5.38 -4.93 -31.90
N ASP A 79 5.67 -3.66 -32.20
CA ASP A 79 6.07 -3.23 -33.53
C ASP A 79 7.49 -3.74 -33.88
N ASN A 80 8.44 -3.67 -32.95
CA ASN A 80 9.79 -4.25 -33.12
C ASN A 80 9.80 -5.79 -33.28
N THR A 81 8.74 -6.49 -32.87
CA THR A 81 8.63 -7.95 -33.05
C THR A 81 8.11 -8.33 -34.44
N LYS A 82 7.55 -7.38 -35.20
CA LYS A 82 7.02 -7.63 -36.55
C LYS A 82 8.06 -7.45 -37.66
N ASP A 83 9.17 -6.77 -37.36
CA ASP A 83 10.24 -6.44 -38.31
C ASP A 83 11.46 -7.38 -38.18
N ASN A 84 11.31 -8.51 -37.48
CA ASN A 84 12.33 -9.55 -37.26
C ASN A 84 11.76 -10.93 -37.62
#